data_AF-A0A090WK09-F1
#
_entry.id   AF-A0A090WK09-F1
#
_cell.length_a   1.000
_cell.length_b   1.000
_cell.length_c   1.000
_cell.angle_alpha   90.00
_cell.angle_beta   90.00
_cell.angle_gamma   90.00
#
_symmetry.space_group_name_H-M   'P 1'
#
loop_
_entity.id
_entity.type
_entity.pdbx_description
1 polymer ?
#
loop_
_entity_poly.entity_id
_entity_poly.type
_entity_poly.pdbx_seq_one_letter_code
_entity_poly.pdbx_strand_id
1 'polypeptide(L)'
;MPNAKINFVSEELAEQGFTPSVFSLDLPTQGNNDEERERYKRELNLKLINLMITEIPQESKFCVSYGQLKGCYWTIPATSTQGTTKEGDKDYIVRASLSPDLDLDLHKKVFKDFVDSI
;
A
#
# COMPACT_ATOMS: atom_id res chain seq x y z
N MET A 1 -6.66 -15.86 4.64
CA MET A 1 -5.91 -14.71 4.08
C MET A 1 -6.74 -14.17 2.94
N PRO A 2 -7.01 -12.85 2.86
CA PRO A 2 -7.81 -12.28 1.77
C PRO A 2 -7.07 -12.43 0.43
N ASN A 3 -7.83 -12.66 -0.65
CA ASN A 3 -7.37 -12.92 -2.02
C ASN A 3 -6.80 -11.67 -2.73
N ALA A 4 -5.84 -10.98 -2.12
CA ALA A 4 -5.17 -9.84 -2.76
C ALA A 4 -4.13 -10.34 -3.78
N LYS A 5 -4.18 -9.84 -5.01
CA LYS A 5 -3.20 -10.14 -6.07
C LYS A 5 -1.90 -9.39 -5.78
N ILE A 6 -0.88 -10.09 -5.27
CA ILE A 6 0.45 -9.53 -5.05
C ILE A 6 1.26 -9.69 -6.34
N ASN A 7 1.71 -8.58 -6.95
CA ASN A 7 2.61 -8.63 -8.09
C ASN A 7 4.05 -8.79 -7.58
N PHE A 8 4.60 -10.00 -7.66
CA PHE A 8 5.98 -10.31 -7.27
C PHE A 8 6.96 -10.10 -8.44
N VAL A 9 8.23 -9.86 -8.09
CA VAL A 9 9.36 -9.93 -9.02
C VAL A 9 9.70 -11.39 -9.31
N SER A 10 10.07 -11.70 -10.55
CA SER A 10 10.47 -13.05 -10.94
C SER A 10 11.74 -13.51 -10.22
N GLU A 11 11.90 -14.81 -10.03
CA GLU A 11 13.10 -15.40 -9.40
C GLU A 11 14.40 -14.95 -10.08
N GLU A 12 14.40 -14.85 -11.42
CA GLU A 12 15.52 -14.37 -12.23
C GLU A 12 15.99 -12.95 -11.86
N LEU A 13 15.05 -12.05 -11.53
CA LEU A 13 15.36 -10.69 -11.13
C LEU A 13 15.81 -10.63 -9.66
N ALA A 14 15.25 -11.49 -8.80
CA ALA A 14 15.68 -11.61 -7.40
C ALA A 14 17.14 -12.11 -7.30
N GLU A 15 17.55 -13.06 -8.14
CA GLU A 15 18.93 -13.56 -8.23
C GLU A 15 19.94 -12.49 -8.66
N GLN A 16 19.51 -11.49 -9.43
CA GLN A 16 20.31 -10.32 -9.81
C GLN A 16 20.35 -9.24 -8.71
N GLY A 17 19.81 -9.51 -7.53
CA GLY A 17 19.75 -8.59 -6.40
C GLY A 17 18.60 -7.58 -6.46
N PHE A 18 17.73 -7.66 -7.47
CA PHE A 18 16.52 -6.85 -7.55
C PHE A 18 15.41 -7.48 -6.71
N THR A 19 15.39 -7.15 -5.42
CA THR A 19 14.21 -7.41 -4.59
C THR A 19 13.32 -6.16 -4.62
N PRO A 20 12.06 -6.26 -5.06
CA PRO A 20 11.16 -5.12 -5.03
C PRO A 20 10.89 -4.81 -3.57
N SER A 21 11.35 -3.67 -3.10
CA SER A 21 10.92 -3.15 -1.81
C SER A 21 9.49 -2.62 -1.84
N VAL A 22 8.92 -2.42 -3.03
CA VAL A 22 7.62 -1.80 -3.24
C VAL A 22 6.54 -2.84 -3.51
N PHE A 23 5.54 -2.90 -2.64
CA PHE A 23 4.37 -3.76 -2.73
C PHE A 23 3.13 -2.91 -3.01
N SER A 24 2.21 -3.45 -3.81
CA SER A 24 0.88 -2.85 -4.01
C SER A 24 -0.17 -3.70 -3.28
N LEU A 25 -1.06 -3.05 -2.54
CA LEU A 25 -2.07 -3.67 -1.69
C LEU A 25 -3.46 -3.31 -2.23
N ASP A 26 -4.14 -4.33 -2.77
CA ASP A 26 -5.53 -4.22 -3.20
C ASP A 26 -6.45 -4.66 -2.05
N LEU A 27 -7.02 -3.68 -1.35
CA LEU A 27 -7.88 -3.90 -0.19
C LEU A 27 -9.32 -4.27 -0.62
N PRO A 28 -10.07 -5.04 0.20
CA PRO A 28 -11.46 -5.35 -0.10
C PRO A 28 -12.30 -4.07 -0.22
N THR A 29 -13.32 -4.11 -1.08
CA THR A 29 -14.27 -3.02 -1.27
C THR A 29 -15.70 -3.45 -0.97
N GLN A 30 -16.54 -2.51 -0.54
CA GLN A 30 -17.95 -2.70 -0.22
C GLN A 30 -18.78 -1.57 -0.85
N GLY A 31 -19.99 -1.87 -1.33
CA GLY A 31 -20.89 -0.88 -1.93
C GLY A 31 -21.82 -1.47 -3.00
N ASN A 32 -22.98 -0.85 -3.17
CA ASN A 32 -24.02 -1.29 -4.11
C ASN A 32 -23.78 -0.76 -5.53
N ASN A 33 -22.99 0.30 -5.68
CA ASN A 33 -22.59 0.88 -6.95
C ASN A 33 -21.09 1.20 -6.95
N ASP A 34 -20.56 1.56 -8.12
CA ASP A 34 -19.13 1.81 -8.30
C ASP A 34 -18.64 3.00 -7.48
N GLU A 35 -19.45 4.06 -7.33
CA GLU A 35 -19.08 5.23 -6.52
C GLU A 35 -18.93 4.89 -5.02
N GLU A 36 -19.82 4.06 -4.49
CA GLU A 36 -19.77 3.58 -3.10
C GLU A 36 -18.53 2.70 -2.88
N ARG A 37 -18.25 1.80 -3.82
CA ARG A 37 -17.07 0.91 -3.78
C ARG A 37 -15.77 1.69 -3.83
N GLU A 38 -15.69 2.69 -4.71
CA GLU A 38 -14.52 3.55 -4.83
C GLU A 38 -14.32 4.42 -3.58
N ARG A 39 -15.40 4.99 -3.04
CA ARG A 39 -15.33 5.76 -1.79
C ARG A 39 -14.85 4.88 -0.63
N TYR A 40 -15.44 3.70 -0.46
CA TYR A 40 -15.03 2.76 0.59
C TYR A 40 -13.55 2.37 0.45
N LYS A 41 -13.11 2.05 -0.78
CA LYS A 41 -11.71 1.70 -1.06
C LYS A 41 -10.75 2.84 -0.68
N ARG A 42 -11.08 4.09 -1.08
CA ARG A 42 -10.28 5.29 -0.73
C ARG A 42 -10.21 5.51 0.78
N GLU A 43 -11.33 5.42 1.47
CA GLU A 43 -11.39 5.57 2.93
C GLU A 43 -10.57 4.49 3.65
N LEU A 44 -10.71 3.24 3.21
CA LEU A 44 -10.02 2.10 3.80
C LEU A 44 -8.50 2.19 3.59
N ASN A 45 -8.07 2.59 2.40
CA ASN A 45 -6.68 2.86 2.08
C ASN A 45 -6.07 3.94 2.99
N LEU A 46 -6.77 5.06 3.17
CA LEU A 46 -6.33 6.13 4.07
C LEU A 46 -6.30 5.68 5.53
N LYS A 47 -7.29 4.88 5.96
CA LYS A 47 -7.33 4.31 7.31
C LYS A 47 -6.10 3.45 7.59
N LEU A 48 -5.73 2.56 6.67
CA LEU A 48 -4.52 1.73 6.79
C LEU A 48 -3.27 2.60 6.94
N ILE A 49 -3.07 3.54 6.01
CA ILE A 49 -1.89 4.40 6.00
C ILE A 49 -1.76 5.19 7.29
N ASN A 50 -2.86 5.82 7.73
CA ASN A 50 -2.86 6.60 8.96
C ASN A 50 -2.55 5.72 10.17
N LEU A 51 -3.15 4.52 10.27
CA LEU A 51 -2.86 3.59 11.36
C LEU A 51 -1.37 3.22 11.41
N MET A 52 -0.79 2.84 10.27
CA MET A 52 0.63 2.44 10.21
C MET A 52 1.55 3.59 10.65
N ILE A 53 1.25 4.82 10.24
CA ILE A 53 2.01 6.02 10.65
C ILE A 53 1.80 6.34 12.12
N THR A 54 0.58 6.21 12.63
CA THR A 54 0.26 6.50 14.05
C THR A 54 0.91 5.50 14.99
N GLU A 55 0.86 4.21 14.68
CA GLU A 55 1.40 3.15 15.54
C GLU A 55 2.92 2.98 15.39
N ILE A 56 3.48 3.34 14.23
CA ILE A 56 4.91 3.19 13.95
C ILE A 56 5.52 4.50 13.40
N PRO A 57 5.44 5.63 14.12
CA PRO A 57 5.78 6.95 13.58
C PRO A 57 7.26 7.13 13.24
N GLN A 58 8.14 6.29 13.78
CA GLN A 58 9.59 6.34 13.52
C GLN A 58 10.00 5.57 12.26
N GLU A 59 9.14 4.68 11.78
CA GLU A 59 9.43 3.84 10.61
C GLU A 59 8.38 3.96 9.52
N SER A 60 7.16 4.42 9.80
CA SER A 60 6.11 4.61 8.79
C SER A 60 5.89 6.07 8.42
N LYS A 61 5.87 6.37 7.12
CA LYS A 61 5.67 7.73 6.59
C LYS A 61 4.81 7.75 5.33
N PHE A 62 3.95 8.75 5.18
CA PHE A 62 3.29 9.03 3.91
C PHE A 62 4.23 9.80 2.96
N CYS A 63 4.62 9.22 1.83
CA CYS A 63 5.61 9.82 0.94
C CYS A 63 5.44 9.38 -0.52
N VAL A 64 5.48 10.33 -1.45
CA VAL A 64 5.32 10.09 -2.90
C VAL A 64 6.65 9.91 -3.66
N SER A 65 7.79 9.93 -2.98
CA SER A 65 9.12 9.74 -3.60
C SER A 65 9.73 8.38 -3.23
N TYR A 66 10.35 7.73 -4.21
CA TYR A 66 11.10 6.49 -4.01
C TYR A 66 12.55 6.82 -3.61
N GLY A 67 12.92 6.46 -2.39
CA GLY A 67 14.24 6.72 -1.82
C GLY A 67 14.26 6.25 -0.38
N GLN A 68 14.58 4.97 -0.18
CA GLN A 68 14.42 4.31 1.11
C GLN A 68 15.77 4.07 1.76
N LEU A 69 15.99 4.68 2.92
CA LEU A 69 17.14 4.41 3.77
C LEU A 69 16.72 3.77 5.10
N LYS A 70 15.45 3.89 5.50
CA LYS A 70 14.89 3.36 6.76
C LYS A 70 13.36 3.26 6.72
N GLY A 71 12.78 2.22 7.33
CA GLY A 71 11.33 2.08 7.54
C GLY A 71 10.49 1.73 6.30
N CYS A 72 9.18 1.97 6.41
CA CYS A 72 8.13 1.72 5.43
C CYS A 72 7.45 3.03 4.93
N TYR A 73 7.45 3.25 3.62
CA TYR A 73 6.88 4.45 3.00
C TYR A 73 5.57 4.08 2.31
N TRP A 74 4.52 4.79 2.68
CA TRP A 74 3.16 4.58 2.21
C TRP A 74 2.78 5.64 1.18
N THR A 75 2.17 5.21 0.08
CA THR A 75 1.70 6.11 -0.96
C THR A 75 0.42 5.61 -1.60
N ILE A 76 -0.39 6.53 -2.07
CA ILE A 76 -1.45 6.25 -3.03
C ILE A 76 -0.96 6.93 -4.32
N PRO A 77 -0.69 6.18 -5.41
CA PRO A 77 -0.16 6.74 -6.64
C PRO A 77 -0.94 7.99 -7.04
N ALA A 78 -0.23 9.04 -7.42
CA ALA A 78 -0.84 10.27 -7.87
C ALA A 78 -1.86 9.93 -8.96
N THR A 79 -3.11 10.29 -8.70
CA THR A 79 -4.22 10.16 -9.63
C THR A 79 -3.95 11.09 -10.81
N SER A 80 -3.21 10.58 -11.79
CA SER A 80 -2.83 11.15 -13.09
C SER A 80 -2.92 12.68 -13.24
N THR A 81 -1.77 13.36 -13.32
CA THR A 81 -1.67 14.68 -13.96
C THR A 81 -1.63 14.60 -15.49
N GLN A 82 -1.71 13.40 -16.09
CA GLN A 82 -1.83 13.23 -17.54
C GLN A 82 -3.29 12.99 -17.92
N GLY A 83 -3.88 13.98 -18.58
CA GLY A 83 -5.31 14.09 -18.92
C GLY A 83 -5.87 13.07 -19.92
N THR A 84 -5.44 11.81 -19.87
CA THR A 84 -5.93 10.71 -20.72
C THR A 84 -6.64 9.60 -19.94
N THR A 85 -6.54 9.57 -18.62
CA THR A 85 -7.17 8.54 -17.75
C THR A 85 -8.46 9.08 -17.13
N LYS A 86 -9.61 8.43 -17.38
CA LYS A 86 -10.88 8.83 -16.74
C LYS A 86 -10.80 8.54 -15.24
N GLU A 87 -11.57 9.28 -14.43
CA GLU A 87 -11.53 9.12 -12.97
C GLU A 87 -11.90 7.71 -12.50
N GLY A 88 -12.72 6.99 -13.28
CA GLY A 88 -13.09 5.59 -13.04
C GLY A 88 -12.04 4.54 -13.49
N ASP A 89 -10.98 4.95 -14.19
CA ASP A 89 -9.86 4.06 -14.57
C ASP A 89 -8.69 4.14 -13.57
N LYS A 90 -8.85 4.92 -12.48
CA LYS A 90 -7.81 5.12 -11.48
C LYS A 90 -7.83 3.97 -10.48
N ASP A 91 -6.81 3.11 -10.53
CA ASP A 91 -6.58 2.14 -9.48
C ASP A 91 -6.13 2.85 -8.19
N TYR A 92 -7.09 3.08 -7.28
CA TYR A 92 -6.81 3.52 -5.91
C TYR A 92 -6.22 2.36 -5.12
N ILE A 93 -4.97 2.03 -5.42
CA ILE A 93 -4.20 0.99 -4.74
C ILE A 93 -3.19 1.63 -3.78
N VAL A 94 -3.08 1.08 -2.57
CA VAL A 94 -2.03 1.52 -1.64
C VAL A 94 -0.72 0.86 -2.05
N ARG A 95 0.37 1.62 -2.01
CA ARG A 95 1.70 1.06 -2.15
C ARG A 95 2.50 1.27 -0.88
N ALA A 96 3.18 0.21 -0.45
CA ALA A 96 4.09 0.20 0.68
C ALA A 96 5.49 -0.13 0.15
N SER A 97 6.43 0.78 0.36
CA SER A 97 7.84 0.55 0.07
C SER A 97 8.52 0.20 1.39
N LEU A 98 9.27 -0.90 1.49
CA LEU A 98 9.91 -1.38 2.71
C LEU A 98 11.45 -1.35 2.59
N SER A 99 12.12 -0.65 3.50
CA SER A 99 13.58 -0.69 3.55
C SER A 99 14.08 -2.00 4.18
N PRO A 100 15.36 -2.39 4.01
CA PRO A 100 15.93 -3.54 4.71
C PRO A 100 16.10 -3.32 6.23
N ASP A 101 16.01 -2.06 6.69
CA ASP A 101 16.15 -1.67 8.10
C ASP A 101 14.79 -1.18 8.66
N LEU A 102 14.00 -2.12 9.16
CA LEU A 102 12.72 -1.88 9.86
C LEU A 102 12.36 -3.05 10.80
N ASP A 103 11.53 -2.78 11.80
CA ASP A 103 10.96 -3.81 12.68
C ASP A 103 9.78 -4.51 11.98
N LEU A 104 10.09 -5.61 11.31
CA LEU A 104 9.13 -6.34 10.48
C LEU A 104 8.00 -6.96 11.30
N ASP A 105 8.29 -7.41 12.52
CA ASP A 105 7.29 -8.07 13.36
C ASP A 105 6.30 -7.06 13.93
N LEU A 106 6.76 -5.85 14.28
CA LEU A 106 5.88 -4.75 14.64
C LEU A 106 4.97 -4.34 13.47
N HIS A 107 5.52 -4.21 12.26
CA HIS A 107 4.73 -3.87 11.06
C HIS A 107 3.68 -4.94 10.77
N LYS A 108 4.04 -6.22 10.85
CA LYS A 108 3.09 -7.34 10.69
C LYS A 108 1.99 -7.29 11.74
N LYS A 109 2.32 -6.99 12.99
CA LYS A 109 1.34 -6.90 14.08
C LYS A 109 0.31 -5.80 13.81
N VAL A 110 0.77 -4.57 13.55
CA VAL A 110 -0.14 -3.44 13.26
C VAL A 110 -0.98 -3.70 12.01
N PHE A 111 -0.37 -4.27 10.96
CA PHE A 111 -1.12 -4.65 9.76
C PHE A 111 -2.16 -5.74 10.05
N LYS A 112 -1.84 -6.72 10.90
CA LYS A 112 -2.80 -7.74 11.33
C LYS A 112 -3.95 -7.12 12.12
N ASP A 113 -3.67 -6.22 13.05
CA ASP A 113 -4.68 -5.52 13.83
C ASP A 113 -5.63 -4.72 12.91
N PHE A 114 -5.09 -4.12 11.83
CA PHE A 114 -5.92 -3.52 10.78
C PHE A 114 -6.83 -4.54 10.10
N VAL A 115 -6.29 -5.67 9.64
CA VAL A 115 -7.05 -6.72 8.95
C VAL A 115 -8.14 -7.32 9.84
N ASP A 116 -7.88 -7.47 11.14
CA ASP A 116 -8.86 -7.98 12.11
C ASP A 116 -9.96 -6.93 12.41
N SER A 117 -9.76 -5.66 12.06
CA SER A 117 -10.70 -4.55 12.31
C SER A 117 -11.69 -4.25 11.17
N ILE A 118 -11.62 -5.01 10.06
CA ILE A 118 -12.35 -4.74 8.82
C ILE A 118 -13.29 -5.88 8.43
#